data_AF-A0ABD2NNJ8-F1
#
_entry.id   AF-A0ABD2NNJ8-F1
#
_cell.length_a   1.000
_cell.length_b   1.000
_cell.length_c   1.000
_cell.angle_alpha   90.00
_cell.angle_beta   90.00
_cell.angle_gamma   90.00
#
_symmetry.space_group_name_H-M   'P 1'
#
loop_
_entity.id
_entity.type
_entity.pdbx_description
1 polymer ?
#
loop_
_entity_poly.entity_id
_entity_poly.type
_entity_poly.pdbx_seq_one_letter_code
_entity_poly.pdbx_strand_id
1 'polypeptide(L)'
;MLKIISYRKIITLNSCLISNEILDRVLDEIEDCIASKTYTDIPSVVPSIFNEEDISILMENIMTPQLKQQIIMLNNFVVSLAFIDKLMEKCRAVTNENANKCVASGKYQEFKMKLLVASQLKSQKSEDFEEKVDKREERRKKATGGKAGGGMQGRETKTKSTKKVKGNVKNLDTEIVDCSDKKQTLEIISNSDVINCIQDEVDDAGLSEIIESFVEYILPKLNDEALRIAENIYATTVADQTANRRQTHNELQQKLNNLIGDVRLFEKGIKLLPADLQTQLYKYLLKTLCTDIVNEILNYTAQENNSTVNVTNQEQRLKFLNDLKPDVRAPLLPLVKSLASGNIDDFMASIDDALGACSMILKKIDKKKDRVIVLNHKHELLEQLNKCDDLAIVLHLAVLVIFTTATQCMLHASGRHLQQILMFLKQYLSVEQIGELTTYHDYIGLMLSGGSEEENVRQKLKEMVPSIRTIANDFKKPSAEKS
;
A
#
# COMPACT_ATOMS: atom_id res chain seq x y z
N MET A 1 48.92 -66.94 -24.42
CA MET A 1 48.25 -66.82 -25.73
C MET A 1 48.02 -65.33 -25.97
N LEU A 2 49.02 -64.64 -26.55
CA LEU A 2 48.98 -63.19 -26.82
C LEU A 2 48.23 -62.95 -28.13
N LYS A 3 46.98 -62.50 -28.06
CA LYS A 3 46.29 -61.94 -29.23
C LYS A 3 46.92 -60.59 -29.55
N ILE A 4 47.57 -60.50 -30.70
CA ILE A 4 48.05 -59.23 -31.27
C ILE A 4 46.81 -58.40 -31.64
N ILE A 5 46.64 -57.27 -30.96
CA ILE A 5 45.55 -56.32 -31.25
C ILE A 5 46.05 -55.34 -32.31
N SER A 6 45.56 -55.49 -33.54
CA SER A 6 45.81 -54.56 -34.65
C SER A 6 45.06 -53.23 -34.44
N TYR A 7 45.78 -52.12 -34.50
CA TYR A 7 45.35 -50.76 -34.88
C TYR A 7 43.90 -50.33 -34.57
N ARG A 8 43.47 -50.42 -33.31
CA ARG A 8 42.32 -49.64 -32.81
C ARG A 8 42.84 -48.56 -31.86
N LYS A 9 42.21 -47.38 -31.81
CA LYS A 9 42.58 -46.34 -30.84
C LYS A 9 42.51 -46.96 -29.44
N ILE A 10 43.64 -46.96 -28.73
CA ILE A 10 43.75 -47.48 -27.37
C ILE A 10 43.79 -46.26 -26.45
N ILE A 11 42.97 -46.27 -25.40
CA ILE A 11 43.02 -45.25 -24.35
C ILE A 11 43.90 -45.78 -23.23
N THR A 12 44.89 -44.99 -22.83
CA THR A 12 45.77 -45.29 -21.70
C THR A 12 45.13 -44.78 -20.43
N LEU A 13 44.78 -45.68 -19.52
CA LEU A 13 44.42 -45.33 -18.14
C LEU A 13 45.62 -45.52 -17.20
N ASN A 14 45.43 -45.23 -15.91
CA ASN A 14 46.47 -45.36 -14.90
C ASN A 14 46.86 -46.82 -14.68
N SER A 15 45.88 -47.74 -14.66
CA SER A 15 46.13 -49.17 -14.37
C SER A 15 46.02 -50.09 -15.60
N CYS A 16 45.39 -49.65 -16.70
CA CYS A 16 45.15 -50.51 -17.86
C CYS A 16 45.04 -49.78 -19.21
N LEU A 17 45.09 -50.56 -20.29
CA LEU A 17 44.88 -50.10 -21.67
C LEU A 17 43.50 -50.55 -22.15
N ILE A 18 42.66 -49.61 -22.58
CA ILE A 18 41.29 -49.90 -23.01
C ILE A 18 41.20 -49.89 -24.54
N SER A 19 40.50 -50.87 -25.09
CA SER A 19 40.02 -50.87 -26.48
C SER A 19 38.68 -50.16 -26.63
N ASN A 20 38.45 -49.45 -27.74
CA ASN A 20 37.18 -48.77 -28.04
C ASN A 20 35.90 -49.62 -27.79
N GLU A 21 35.93 -50.95 -27.90
CA GLU A 21 34.76 -51.81 -27.63
C GLU A 21 34.20 -51.66 -26.20
N ILE A 22 35.06 -51.40 -25.21
CA ILE A 22 34.62 -51.19 -23.82
C ILE A 22 34.03 -49.78 -23.67
N LEU A 23 34.54 -48.81 -24.43
CA LEU A 23 34.02 -47.45 -24.45
C LEU A 23 32.62 -47.41 -25.09
N ASP A 24 32.46 -48.08 -26.24
CA ASP A 24 31.19 -48.21 -26.93
C ASP A 24 30.15 -48.90 -26.02
N ARG A 25 30.54 -49.95 -25.29
CA ARG A 25 29.66 -50.61 -24.32
C ARG A 25 29.21 -49.70 -23.16
N VAL A 26 30.11 -48.89 -22.62
CA VAL A 26 29.75 -47.94 -21.55
C VAL A 26 28.87 -46.81 -22.10
N LEU A 27 29.09 -46.38 -23.34
CA LEU A 27 28.21 -45.44 -24.03
C LEU A 27 26.80 -46.00 -24.25
N ASP A 28 26.69 -47.23 -24.75
CA ASP A 28 25.39 -47.89 -24.97
C ASP A 28 24.59 -47.96 -23.66
N GLU A 29 25.24 -48.32 -22.55
CA GLU A 29 24.59 -48.38 -21.23
C GLU A 29 24.17 -46.99 -20.71
N ILE A 30 24.96 -45.94 -21.00
CA ILE A 30 24.59 -44.56 -20.67
C ILE A 30 23.40 -44.09 -21.52
N GLU A 31 23.37 -44.44 -22.81
CA GLU A 31 22.23 -44.13 -23.69
C GLU A 31 20.95 -44.85 -23.24
N ASP A 32 21.08 -46.12 -22.84
CA ASP A 32 19.98 -46.89 -22.26
C ASP A 32 19.50 -46.31 -20.92
N CYS A 33 20.41 -45.86 -20.06
CA CYS A 33 20.10 -45.15 -18.81
C CYS A 33 19.32 -43.84 -19.06
N ILE A 34 19.73 -43.07 -20.07
CA ILE A 34 19.03 -41.85 -20.49
C ILE A 34 17.62 -42.20 -21.00
N ALA A 35 17.50 -43.20 -21.87
CA ALA A 35 16.24 -43.61 -22.47
C ALA A 35 15.25 -44.16 -21.44
N SER A 36 15.73 -44.96 -20.49
CA SER A 36 14.94 -45.56 -19.42
C SER A 36 14.69 -44.63 -18.23
N LYS A 37 15.41 -43.50 -18.16
CA LYS A 37 15.33 -42.51 -17.06
C LYS A 37 15.70 -43.10 -15.70
N THR A 38 16.70 -43.96 -15.69
CA THR A 38 17.18 -44.66 -14.50
C THR A 38 18.60 -44.22 -14.14
N TYR A 39 19.35 -45.11 -13.51
CA TYR A 39 20.74 -44.95 -13.12
C TYR A 39 21.51 -46.22 -13.52
N THR A 40 22.83 -46.10 -13.64
CA THR A 40 23.73 -47.21 -13.96
C THR A 40 24.94 -47.15 -13.04
N ASP A 41 25.30 -48.30 -12.46
CA ASP A 41 26.56 -48.47 -11.72
C ASP A 41 27.71 -48.80 -12.68
N ILE A 42 28.64 -47.87 -12.88
CA ILE A 42 29.73 -48.04 -13.86
C ILE A 42 30.68 -49.21 -13.52
N PRO A 43 31.11 -49.40 -12.25
CA PRO A 43 31.84 -50.59 -11.82
C PRO A 43 31.24 -51.94 -12.25
N SER A 44 29.91 -52.04 -12.36
CA SER A 44 29.23 -53.28 -12.79
C SER A 44 29.38 -53.59 -14.29
N VAL A 45 29.66 -52.56 -15.10
CA VAL A 45 29.76 -52.62 -16.57
C VAL A 45 31.22 -52.86 -17.01
N VAL A 46 32.17 -52.33 -16.25
CA VAL A 46 33.61 -52.40 -16.56
C VAL A 46 34.29 -53.63 -15.91
N PRO A 47 35.41 -54.12 -16.47
CA PRO A 47 36.19 -55.19 -15.85
C PRO A 47 36.67 -54.82 -14.44
N SER A 48 36.74 -55.79 -13.53
CA SER A 48 37.14 -55.61 -12.11
C SER A 48 38.58 -55.13 -11.87
N ILE A 49 39.34 -54.89 -12.93
CA ILE A 49 40.72 -54.38 -12.91
C ILE A 49 40.72 -52.84 -12.82
N PHE A 50 39.56 -52.21 -13.03
CA PHE A 50 39.41 -50.76 -13.06
C PHE A 50 39.33 -50.21 -11.64
N ASN A 51 40.18 -49.25 -11.32
CA ASN A 51 40.10 -48.49 -10.08
C ASN A 51 39.21 -47.25 -10.24
N GLU A 52 38.88 -46.56 -9.14
CA GLU A 52 38.01 -45.36 -9.18
C GLU A 52 38.59 -44.22 -10.04
N GLU A 53 39.92 -44.05 -10.03
CA GLU A 53 40.63 -43.09 -10.89
C GLU A 53 40.50 -43.45 -12.38
N ASP A 54 40.57 -44.74 -12.69
CA ASP A 54 40.43 -45.28 -14.04
C ASP A 54 39.02 -45.05 -14.60
N ILE A 55 38.00 -45.19 -13.74
CA ILE A 55 36.59 -44.89 -14.06
C ILE A 55 36.38 -43.38 -14.28
N SER A 56 37.02 -42.54 -13.47
CA SER A 56 36.93 -41.08 -13.62
C SER A 56 37.52 -40.61 -14.96
N ILE A 57 38.71 -41.12 -15.33
CA ILE A 57 39.36 -40.83 -16.62
C ILE A 57 38.53 -41.38 -17.78
N LEU A 58 37.93 -42.57 -17.63
CA LEU A 58 37.02 -43.13 -18.63
C LEU A 58 35.81 -42.22 -18.86
N MET A 59 35.16 -41.78 -17.78
CA MET A 59 34.01 -40.89 -17.84
C MET A 59 34.39 -39.54 -18.46
N GLU A 60 35.53 -38.94 -18.12
CA GLU A 60 35.97 -37.69 -18.75
C GLU A 60 36.14 -37.80 -20.27
N ASN A 61 36.64 -38.94 -20.75
CA ASN A 61 36.80 -39.21 -22.19
C ASN A 61 35.46 -39.44 -22.92
N ILE A 62 34.45 -39.96 -22.21
CA ILE A 62 33.12 -40.25 -22.74
C ILE A 62 32.19 -39.02 -22.66
N MET A 63 32.38 -38.17 -21.65
CA MET A 63 31.43 -37.13 -21.26
C MET A 63 31.47 -35.91 -22.20
N THR A 64 30.74 -36.00 -23.32
CA THR A 64 30.51 -34.89 -24.26
C THR A 64 29.62 -33.79 -23.65
N PRO A 65 29.68 -32.53 -24.13
CA PRO A 65 28.81 -31.46 -23.63
C PRO A 65 27.32 -31.74 -23.82
N GLN A 66 26.94 -32.61 -24.76
CA GLN A 66 25.54 -33.04 -24.97
C GLN A 66 25.10 -34.05 -23.90
N LEU A 67 25.97 -34.98 -23.51
CA LEU A 67 25.69 -35.94 -22.42
C LEU A 67 25.63 -35.24 -21.05
N LYS A 68 26.50 -34.24 -20.80
CA LYS A 68 26.46 -33.43 -19.56
C LYS A 68 25.13 -32.70 -19.33
N GLN A 69 24.32 -32.51 -20.37
CA GLN A 69 23.00 -31.89 -20.26
C GLN A 69 21.89 -32.89 -19.89
N GLN A 70 22.19 -34.19 -19.87
CA GLN A 70 21.21 -35.25 -19.70
C GLN A 70 21.55 -36.21 -18.55
N ILE A 71 22.83 -36.32 -18.18
CA ILE A 71 23.31 -37.18 -17.08
C ILE A 71 24.15 -36.40 -16.08
N ILE A 72 24.18 -36.89 -14.85
CA ILE A 72 25.14 -36.50 -13.82
C ILE A 72 25.83 -37.75 -13.28
N MET A 73 27.08 -37.59 -12.87
CA MET A 73 27.82 -38.62 -12.17
C MET A 73 27.79 -38.29 -10.68
N LEU A 74 27.28 -39.24 -9.89
CA LEU A 74 27.23 -39.20 -8.43
C LEU A 74 28.04 -40.39 -7.92
N ASN A 75 29.24 -40.12 -7.42
CA ASN A 75 30.22 -41.14 -7.03
C ASN A 75 30.53 -42.10 -8.19
N ASN A 76 30.17 -43.38 -8.08
CA ASN A 76 30.41 -44.39 -9.12
C ASN A 76 29.19 -44.63 -10.02
N PHE A 77 28.10 -43.88 -9.79
CA PHE A 77 26.84 -44.03 -10.51
C PHE A 77 26.67 -42.93 -11.55
N VAL A 78 26.18 -43.32 -12.73
CA VAL A 78 25.65 -42.38 -13.72
C VAL A 78 24.15 -42.33 -13.56
N VAL A 79 23.62 -41.14 -13.31
CA VAL A 79 22.20 -40.92 -13.06
C VAL A 79 21.63 -39.99 -14.13
N SER A 80 20.52 -40.39 -14.73
CA SER A 80 19.77 -39.53 -15.64
C SER A 80 19.21 -38.31 -14.89
N LEU A 81 19.35 -37.11 -15.47
CA LEU A 81 18.75 -35.90 -14.88
C LEU A 81 17.21 -36.01 -14.80
N ALA A 82 16.59 -36.80 -15.68
CA ALA A 82 15.15 -37.08 -15.61
C ALA A 82 14.76 -37.84 -14.33
N PHE A 83 15.65 -38.69 -13.81
CA PHE A 83 15.45 -39.35 -12.52
C PHE A 83 15.52 -38.33 -11.37
N ILE A 84 16.46 -37.38 -11.44
CA ILE A 84 16.57 -36.30 -10.44
C ILE A 84 15.37 -35.36 -10.50
N ASP A 85 14.87 -35.03 -11.70
CA ASP A 85 13.67 -34.23 -11.86
C ASP A 85 12.45 -34.91 -11.22
N LYS A 86 12.34 -36.24 -11.31
CA LYS A 86 11.31 -37.03 -10.61
C LYS A 86 11.44 -36.92 -9.09
N LEU A 87 12.67 -36.97 -8.55
CA LEU A 87 12.92 -36.79 -7.12
C LEU A 87 12.57 -35.36 -6.65
N MET A 88 12.95 -34.35 -7.43
CA MET A 88 12.61 -32.95 -7.16
C MET A 88 11.09 -32.71 -7.22
N GLU A 89 10.37 -33.38 -8.12
CA GLU A 89 8.92 -33.26 -8.23
C GLU A 89 8.19 -33.73 -6.97
N LYS A 90 8.66 -34.81 -6.31
CA LYS A 90 8.14 -35.21 -4.99
C LYS A 90 8.37 -34.15 -3.92
N CYS A 91 9.50 -33.45 -3.97
CA CYS A 91 9.85 -32.39 -3.02
C CYS A 91 9.06 -31.08 -3.25
N ARG A 92 8.36 -30.91 -4.38
CA ARG A 92 7.64 -29.66 -4.70
C ARG A 92 6.55 -29.30 -3.70
N ALA A 93 5.84 -30.28 -3.15
CA ALA A 93 4.78 -30.02 -2.18
C ALA A 93 5.36 -29.38 -0.90
N VAL A 94 6.42 -29.98 -0.35
CA VAL A 94 7.14 -29.48 0.83
C VAL A 94 7.80 -28.14 0.54
N THR A 95 8.37 -27.98 -0.66
CA THR A 95 8.96 -26.71 -1.12
C THR A 95 7.95 -25.57 -1.10
N ASN A 96 6.74 -25.80 -1.64
CA ASN A 96 5.67 -24.81 -1.62
C ASN A 96 5.19 -24.50 -0.20
N GLU A 97 5.02 -25.53 0.64
CA GLU A 97 4.56 -25.35 2.03
C GLU A 97 5.58 -24.55 2.86
N ASN A 98 6.87 -24.88 2.75
CA ASN A 98 7.93 -24.19 3.47
C ASN A 98 8.14 -22.76 2.96
N ALA A 99 8.00 -22.51 1.65
CA ALA A 99 8.00 -21.16 1.09
C ALA A 99 6.83 -20.31 1.64
N ASN A 100 5.63 -20.88 1.70
CA ASN A 100 4.45 -20.23 2.32
C ASN A 100 4.69 -19.90 3.80
N LYS A 101 5.19 -20.86 4.59
CA LYS A 101 5.54 -20.65 6.01
C LYS A 101 6.63 -19.59 6.18
N CYS A 102 7.62 -19.55 5.29
CA CYS A 102 8.70 -18.57 5.32
C CYS A 102 8.20 -17.13 5.11
N VAL A 103 7.26 -16.92 4.17
CA VAL A 103 6.64 -15.61 3.95
C VAL A 103 5.70 -15.24 5.11
N ALA A 104 4.87 -16.19 5.57
CA ALA A 104 3.92 -15.98 6.68
C ALA A 104 4.62 -15.65 8.01
N SER A 105 5.78 -16.27 8.27
CA SER A 105 6.59 -16.01 9.47
C SER A 105 7.42 -14.72 9.40
N GLY A 106 7.43 -14.02 8.26
CA GLY A 106 8.18 -12.77 8.09
C GLY A 106 9.68 -12.93 7.84
N LYS A 107 10.22 -14.16 7.89
CA LYS A 107 11.66 -14.45 7.68
C LYS A 107 12.16 -13.96 6.32
N TYR A 108 11.35 -14.11 5.27
CA TYR A 108 11.68 -13.60 3.93
C TYR A 108 11.80 -12.06 3.90
N GLN A 109 11.01 -11.36 4.70
CA GLN A 109 11.01 -9.89 4.78
C GLN A 109 12.28 -9.38 5.49
N GLU A 110 12.67 -10.05 6.57
CA GLU A 110 13.93 -9.78 7.28
C GLU A 110 15.13 -10.01 6.37
N PHE A 111 15.11 -11.09 5.58
CA PHE A 111 16.16 -11.38 4.60
C PHE A 111 16.27 -10.26 3.54
N LYS A 112 15.14 -9.82 2.96
CA LYS A 112 15.11 -8.74 1.98
C LYS A 112 15.59 -7.41 2.56
N MET A 113 15.24 -7.11 3.82
CA MET A 113 15.73 -5.93 4.54
C MET A 113 17.25 -5.99 4.77
N LYS A 114 17.77 -7.15 5.20
CA LYS A 114 19.22 -7.37 5.38
C LYS A 114 19.98 -7.17 4.08
N LEU A 115 19.44 -7.64 2.96
CA LEU A 115 20.05 -7.50 1.64
C LEU A 115 20.08 -6.03 1.17
N LEU A 116 19.00 -5.27 1.43
CA LEU A 116 18.95 -3.84 1.15
C LEU A 116 19.95 -3.04 2.00
N VAL A 117 20.03 -3.32 3.30
CA VAL A 117 20.99 -2.67 4.21
C VAL A 117 22.43 -3.00 3.83
N ALA A 118 22.72 -4.26 3.47
CA ALA A 118 24.03 -4.68 2.99
C ALA A 118 24.42 -3.99 1.66
N SER A 119 23.47 -3.77 0.75
CA SER A 119 23.70 -3.03 -0.50
C SER A 119 24.01 -1.54 -0.25
N GLN A 120 23.32 -0.90 0.70
CA GLN A 120 23.55 0.49 1.08
C GLN A 120 24.92 0.69 1.78
N LEU A 121 25.35 -0.29 2.57
CA LEU A 121 26.67 -0.30 3.20
C LEU A 121 27.81 -0.52 2.19
N LYS A 122 27.56 -1.27 1.10
CA LYS A 122 28.53 -1.44 0.01
C LYS A 122 28.69 -0.15 -0.82
N SER A 123 27.62 0.61 -1.05
CA SER A 123 27.71 1.92 -1.71
C SER A 123 28.43 3.00 -0.91
N GLN A 124 28.57 2.86 0.42
CA GLN A 124 29.37 3.78 1.26
C GLN A 124 30.86 3.43 1.30
N LYS A 125 31.30 2.29 0.76
CA LYS A 125 32.72 1.88 0.71
C LYS A 125 33.40 2.14 -0.63
N SER A 126 32.71 2.74 -1.60
CA SER A 126 33.24 3.04 -2.94
C SER A 126 33.11 4.51 -3.33
N GLU A 127 33.32 5.43 -2.39
CA GLU A 127 33.56 6.84 -2.70
C GLU A 127 34.83 7.31 -1.99
N ASP A 128 35.97 6.86 -2.50
CA ASP A 128 37.24 7.58 -2.38
C ASP A 128 38.01 7.36 -3.69
N PHE A 129 37.69 8.18 -4.71
CA PHE A 129 38.60 8.88 -5.61
C PHE A 129 37.86 9.53 -6.81
N GLU A 130 38.14 10.83 -6.98
CA GLU A 130 37.97 11.71 -8.16
C GLU A 130 36.58 12.25 -8.57
N GLU A 131 36.15 13.24 -7.79
CA GLU A 131 36.05 14.65 -8.19
C GLU A 131 36.13 14.98 -9.70
N LYS A 132 34.98 15.25 -10.32
CA LYS A 132 34.80 16.32 -11.34
C LYS A 132 33.32 16.65 -11.52
N VAL A 133 32.75 17.36 -10.54
CA VAL A 133 31.48 18.08 -10.72
C VAL A 133 31.79 19.53 -11.03
N ASP A 134 31.29 19.98 -12.19
CA ASP A 134 31.42 21.30 -12.78
C ASP A 134 31.00 22.43 -11.82
N LYS A 135 32.03 23.02 -11.20
CA LYS A 135 32.00 24.19 -10.30
C LYS A 135 31.70 25.51 -11.05
N ARG A 136 30.78 25.51 -12.03
CA ARG A 136 30.45 26.68 -12.87
C ARG A 136 28.99 27.12 -12.81
N GLU A 137 28.07 26.29 -12.32
CA GLU A 137 26.64 26.62 -12.35
C GLU A 137 26.09 27.19 -11.02
N GLU A 138 26.76 26.92 -9.90
CA GLU A 138 26.33 27.38 -8.57
C GLU A 138 26.66 28.87 -8.30
N ARG A 139 27.58 29.46 -9.05
CA ARG A 139 27.89 30.91 -8.97
C ARG A 139 26.92 31.80 -9.76
N ARG A 140 26.07 31.25 -10.63
CA ARG A 140 25.13 32.04 -11.46
C ARG A 140 23.72 32.20 -10.87
N LYS A 141 23.40 31.53 -9.75
CA LYS A 141 22.08 31.69 -9.08
C LYS A 141 22.10 32.58 -7.83
N LYS A 142 23.24 33.19 -7.48
CA LYS A 142 23.35 34.15 -6.36
C LYS A 142 23.60 35.61 -6.79
N ALA A 143 23.47 35.94 -8.08
CA ALA A 143 23.70 37.29 -8.61
C ALA A 143 22.50 37.95 -9.31
N THR A 144 21.27 37.44 -9.11
CA THR A 144 20.06 38.00 -9.73
C THR A 144 18.94 38.14 -8.70
N GLY A 145 19.09 39.11 -7.79
CA GLY A 145 18.10 39.40 -6.76
C GLY A 145 18.47 40.63 -5.93
N GLY A 146 19.02 41.65 -6.56
CA GLY A 146 19.29 42.93 -5.89
C GLY A 146 18.02 43.78 -5.80
N LYS A 147 17.56 44.06 -4.58
CA LYS A 147 16.90 45.33 -4.25
C LYS A 147 16.89 45.60 -2.75
N ALA A 148 17.41 46.80 -2.43
CA ALA A 148 17.06 47.67 -1.30
C ALA A 148 17.53 47.33 0.14
N GLY A 149 18.53 48.09 0.60
CA GLY A 149 18.26 49.12 1.62
C GLY A 149 18.74 48.87 3.06
N GLY A 150 19.69 49.70 3.50
CA GLY A 150 19.97 50.05 4.90
C GLY A 150 20.76 48.99 5.69
N GLY A 151 21.84 49.28 6.40
CA GLY A 151 22.23 50.52 7.05
C GLY A 151 22.55 50.22 8.51
N MET A 152 23.84 50.27 8.84
CA MET A 152 24.43 50.54 10.16
C MET A 152 24.61 49.41 11.20
N GLN A 153 25.80 49.50 11.81
CA GLN A 153 26.29 48.97 13.09
C GLN A 153 26.88 47.56 13.12
N GLY A 154 28.22 47.55 13.06
CA GLY A 154 29.02 46.42 13.51
C GLY A 154 29.12 46.33 15.02
N ARG A 155 29.42 45.11 15.48
CA ARG A 155 30.36 44.88 16.58
C ARG A 155 30.88 43.45 16.47
N GLU A 156 32.17 43.34 16.19
CA GLU A 156 32.94 42.11 16.29
C GLU A 156 32.93 41.59 17.73
N THR A 157 32.75 40.29 17.93
CA THR A 157 33.49 39.54 18.96
C THR A 157 33.60 38.06 18.55
N LYS A 158 34.83 37.64 18.28
CA LYS A 158 35.26 36.23 18.29
C LYS A 158 35.41 35.79 19.75
N THR A 159 34.84 34.65 20.14
CA THR A 159 35.43 33.81 21.20
C THR A 159 35.26 32.33 20.86
N LYS A 160 36.41 31.64 20.89
CA LYS A 160 36.55 30.18 20.79
C LYS A 160 35.83 29.52 21.98
N SER A 161 35.09 28.45 21.73
CA SER A 161 34.66 27.53 22.78
C SER A 161 35.15 26.12 22.50
N THR A 162 35.76 25.58 23.55
CA THR A 162 36.58 24.40 23.71
C THR A 162 35.76 23.12 23.89
N LYS A 163 36.30 22.03 23.35
CA LYS A 163 36.44 20.69 23.94
C LYS A 163 35.17 20.10 24.60
N LYS A 164 34.43 19.26 23.85
CA LYS A 164 33.45 18.33 24.44
C LYS A 164 34.10 17.01 24.84
N VAL A 165 33.73 16.62 26.05
CA VAL A 165 34.20 15.52 26.88
C VAL A 165 33.58 14.19 26.43
N LYS A 166 34.43 13.15 26.39
CA LYS A 166 34.05 11.73 26.30
C LYS A 166 33.36 11.29 27.59
N GLY A 167 32.27 10.53 27.48
CA GLY A 167 31.60 9.87 28.59
C GLY A 167 30.91 8.57 28.14
N ASN A 168 31.57 7.46 28.45
CA ASN A 168 31.18 6.04 28.49
C ASN A 168 29.70 5.67 28.28
N VAL A 169 29.45 4.78 27.32
CA VAL A 169 28.44 3.71 27.43
C VAL A 169 29.12 2.38 27.09
N LYS A 170 28.76 1.39 27.89
CA LYS A 170 29.43 0.12 28.16
C LYS A 170 29.47 -0.84 26.97
N ASN A 171 30.54 -1.63 26.98
CA ASN A 171 30.79 -2.85 26.21
C ASN A 171 29.55 -3.74 26.06
N LEU A 172 29.22 -4.04 24.80
CA LEU A 172 28.62 -5.30 24.40
C LEU A 172 29.61 -5.88 23.38
N ASP A 173 30.40 -6.84 23.83
CA ASP A 173 31.29 -7.64 22.99
C ASP A 173 30.46 -8.24 21.85
N THR A 174 30.63 -7.67 20.66
CA THR A 174 30.18 -8.31 19.44
C THR A 174 31.43 -8.86 18.80
N GLU A 175 31.64 -10.16 18.98
CA GLU A 175 32.64 -10.93 18.28
C GLU A 175 32.57 -10.58 16.79
N ILE A 176 33.67 -10.03 16.28
CA ILE A 176 33.85 -9.75 14.87
C ILE A 176 33.96 -11.11 14.20
N VAL A 177 32.83 -11.63 13.74
CA VAL A 177 32.81 -12.80 12.87
C VAL A 177 33.30 -12.33 11.51
N ASP A 178 34.50 -12.80 11.16
CA ASP A 178 35.13 -12.65 9.84
C ASP A 178 34.10 -12.86 8.73
N CYS A 179 33.81 -11.80 7.98
CA CYS A 179 32.98 -11.87 6.79
C CYS A 179 33.83 -12.39 5.62
N SER A 180 34.05 -13.70 5.59
CA SER A 180 34.41 -14.39 4.34
C SER A 180 33.20 -14.33 3.38
N ASP A 181 33.46 -14.00 2.12
CA ASP A 181 32.51 -13.89 1.00
C ASP A 181 31.65 -15.16 0.76
N LYS A 182 30.68 -15.43 1.63
CA LYS A 182 29.58 -16.36 1.35
C LYS A 182 28.35 -15.53 1.04
N LYS A 183 27.82 -15.68 -0.19
CA LYS A 183 26.47 -15.21 -0.54
C LYS A 183 25.53 -15.70 0.56
N GLN A 184 24.99 -14.79 1.38
CA GLN A 184 23.95 -15.15 2.34
C GLN A 184 22.72 -15.56 1.53
N THR A 185 22.52 -16.86 1.36
CA THR A 185 21.32 -17.45 0.79
C THR A 185 20.41 -17.85 1.94
N LEU A 186 19.17 -17.40 1.92
CA LEU A 186 18.16 -17.87 2.87
C LEU A 186 17.83 -19.33 2.54
N GLU A 187 18.20 -20.25 3.43
CA GLU A 187 17.78 -21.64 3.34
C GLU A 187 16.31 -21.76 3.75
N ILE A 188 15.45 -22.13 2.81
CA ILE A 188 14.02 -22.36 3.03
C ILE A 188 13.75 -23.85 3.26
N ILE A 189 14.56 -24.71 2.66
CA ILE A 189 14.50 -26.17 2.71
C ILE A 189 15.78 -26.67 3.37
N SER A 190 15.63 -27.60 4.32
CA SER A 190 16.72 -28.22 5.05
C SER A 190 17.12 -29.58 4.47
N ASN A 191 18.32 -30.07 4.81
CA ASN A 191 18.78 -31.41 4.42
C ASN A 191 17.80 -32.51 4.84
N SER A 192 17.23 -32.40 6.05
CA SER A 192 16.24 -33.36 6.55
C SER A 192 14.96 -33.37 5.71
N ASP A 193 14.53 -32.22 5.19
CA ASP A 193 13.32 -32.15 4.36
C ASP A 193 13.53 -32.88 3.03
N VAL A 194 14.71 -32.71 2.42
CA VAL A 194 15.05 -33.37 1.16
C VAL A 194 15.17 -34.88 1.37
N ILE A 195 15.90 -35.33 2.40
CA ILE A 195 16.04 -36.75 2.73
C ILE A 195 14.67 -37.40 2.91
N ASN A 196 13.80 -36.83 3.73
CA ASN A 196 12.46 -37.36 3.97
C ASN A 196 11.58 -37.46 2.71
N CYS A 197 11.84 -36.63 1.68
CA CYS A 197 11.08 -36.66 0.43
C CYS A 197 11.60 -37.70 -0.56
N ILE A 198 12.91 -38.00 -0.54
CA ILE A 198 13.56 -38.87 -1.53
C ILE A 198 13.87 -40.28 -1.01
N GLN A 199 13.92 -40.48 0.32
CA GLN A 199 14.33 -41.73 0.97
C GLN A 199 13.63 -42.95 0.39
N ASP A 200 12.29 -42.95 0.34
CA ASP A 200 11.51 -44.10 -0.12
C ASP A 200 11.87 -44.51 -1.56
N GLU A 201 12.06 -43.54 -2.46
CA GLU A 201 12.36 -43.81 -3.87
C GLU A 201 13.83 -44.24 -4.09
N VAL A 202 14.73 -43.69 -3.27
CA VAL A 202 16.16 -44.04 -3.29
C VAL A 202 16.38 -45.43 -2.70
N ASP A 203 15.64 -45.80 -1.66
CA ASP A 203 15.68 -47.12 -1.03
C ASP A 203 15.03 -48.19 -1.92
N ASP A 204 13.88 -47.89 -2.53
CA ASP A 204 13.23 -48.78 -3.53
C ASP A 204 14.14 -49.02 -4.75
N ALA A 205 14.97 -48.02 -5.09
CA ALA A 205 15.99 -48.11 -6.12
C ALA A 205 17.29 -48.78 -5.66
N GLY A 206 17.47 -49.13 -4.38
CA GLY A 206 18.71 -49.73 -3.87
C GLY A 206 19.92 -48.78 -3.85
N LEU A 207 19.68 -47.47 -3.82
CA LEU A 207 20.71 -46.42 -3.87
C LEU A 207 20.94 -45.73 -2.51
N SER A 208 20.56 -46.37 -1.41
CA SER A 208 20.63 -45.81 -0.05
C SER A 208 22.03 -45.31 0.33
N GLU A 209 23.08 -45.92 -0.22
CA GLU A 209 24.48 -45.57 0.06
C GLU A 209 24.92 -44.22 -0.54
N ILE A 210 24.21 -43.69 -1.55
CA ILE A 210 24.53 -42.43 -2.23
C ILE A 210 23.51 -41.33 -2.00
N ILE A 211 22.62 -41.50 -1.01
CA ILE A 211 21.56 -40.52 -0.71
C ILE A 211 22.12 -39.13 -0.36
N GLU A 212 23.26 -39.06 0.34
CA GLU A 212 23.91 -37.79 0.68
C GLU A 212 24.33 -37.00 -0.58
N SER A 213 24.87 -37.69 -1.59
CA SER A 213 25.24 -37.09 -2.88
C SER A 213 24.03 -36.56 -3.64
N PHE A 214 22.88 -37.24 -3.55
CA PHE A 214 21.61 -36.74 -4.10
C PHE A 214 21.15 -35.47 -3.39
N VAL A 215 21.21 -35.43 -2.06
CA VAL A 215 20.81 -34.28 -1.25
C VAL A 215 21.69 -33.07 -1.57
N GLU A 216 23.01 -33.25 -1.63
CA GLU A 216 23.96 -32.17 -1.97
C GLU A 216 23.66 -31.55 -3.34
N TYR A 217 23.23 -32.35 -4.32
CA TYR A 217 22.89 -31.85 -5.65
C TYR A 217 21.50 -31.22 -5.72
N ILE A 218 20.50 -31.79 -5.04
CA ILE A 218 19.10 -31.38 -5.12
C ILE A 218 18.80 -30.15 -4.25
N LEU A 219 19.36 -30.08 -3.05
CA LEU A 219 19.12 -29.03 -2.06
C LEU A 219 19.29 -27.60 -2.63
N PRO A 220 20.39 -27.23 -3.31
CA PRO A 220 20.56 -25.87 -3.81
C PRO A 220 19.49 -25.50 -4.85
N LYS A 221 19.11 -26.45 -5.71
CA LYS A 221 18.08 -26.23 -6.75
C LYS A 221 16.69 -26.02 -6.15
N LEU A 222 16.34 -26.84 -5.16
CA LEU A 222 15.07 -26.69 -4.46
C LEU A 222 15.02 -25.39 -3.65
N ASN A 223 16.12 -24.97 -3.02
CA ASN A 223 16.19 -23.70 -2.31
C ASN A 223 16.03 -22.50 -3.25
N ASP A 224 16.65 -22.52 -4.44
CA ASP A 224 16.45 -21.49 -5.46
C ASP A 224 14.98 -21.44 -5.95
N GLU A 225 14.36 -22.60 -6.17
CA GLU A 225 12.94 -22.69 -6.53
C GLU A 225 12.04 -22.16 -5.40
N ALA A 226 12.31 -22.55 -4.15
CA ALA A 226 11.60 -22.09 -2.96
C ALA A 226 11.71 -20.56 -2.79
N LEU A 227 12.88 -19.99 -3.04
CA LEU A 227 13.11 -18.54 -2.99
C LEU A 227 12.30 -17.81 -4.05
N ARG A 228 12.22 -18.35 -5.27
CA ARG A 228 11.40 -17.79 -6.35
C ARG A 228 9.91 -17.84 -6.02
N ILE A 229 9.45 -18.94 -5.42
CA ILE A 229 8.06 -19.08 -4.96
C ILE A 229 7.77 -18.07 -3.84
N ALA A 230 8.66 -17.95 -2.85
CA ALA A 230 8.53 -16.99 -1.75
C ALA A 230 8.53 -15.54 -2.26
N GLU A 231 9.34 -15.20 -3.26
CA GLU A 231 9.34 -13.89 -3.91
C GLU A 231 7.99 -13.58 -4.57
N ASN A 232 7.45 -14.53 -5.32
CA ASN A 232 6.16 -14.37 -5.98
C ASN A 232 5.01 -14.21 -4.97
N ILE A 233 4.98 -15.04 -3.92
CA ILE A 233 3.99 -14.92 -2.84
C ILE A 233 4.11 -13.55 -2.18
N TYR A 234 5.31 -13.12 -1.79
CA TYR A 234 5.53 -11.83 -1.13
C TYR A 234 5.10 -10.64 -2.00
N ALA A 235 5.43 -10.66 -3.30
CA ALA A 235 5.00 -9.63 -4.25
C ALA A 235 3.47 -9.55 -4.33
N THR A 236 2.79 -10.69 -4.44
CA THR A 236 1.34 -10.75 -4.68
C THR A 236 0.51 -10.53 -3.41
N THR A 237 1.03 -10.85 -2.22
CA THR A 237 0.23 -10.83 -0.97
C THR A 237 0.63 -9.74 0.01
N VAL A 238 1.90 -9.38 0.14
CA VAL A 238 2.37 -8.52 1.25
C VAL A 238 2.77 -7.12 0.78
N ALA A 239 3.40 -7.00 -0.39
CA ALA A 239 3.81 -5.71 -0.94
C ALA A 239 2.59 -4.84 -1.31
N ASP A 240 1.60 -5.43 -1.99
CA ASP A 240 0.37 -4.74 -2.40
C ASP A 240 -0.50 -4.33 -1.22
N GLN A 241 -0.63 -5.18 -0.19
CA GLN A 241 -1.43 -4.84 0.99
C GLN A 241 -0.83 -3.66 1.77
N THR A 242 0.49 -3.58 1.91
CA THR A 242 1.13 -2.51 2.69
C THR A 242 1.10 -1.16 1.95
N ALA A 243 1.32 -1.18 0.63
CA ALA A 243 1.26 0.02 -0.20
C ALA A 243 -0.17 0.54 -0.32
N ASN A 244 -1.14 -0.34 -0.62
CA ASN A 244 -2.55 0.03 -0.71
C ASN A 244 -3.08 0.54 0.63
N ARG A 245 -2.73 -0.11 1.77
CA ARG A 245 -3.16 0.37 3.10
C ARG A 245 -2.65 1.77 3.42
N ARG A 246 -1.41 2.11 3.04
CA ARG A 246 -0.88 3.47 3.24
C ARG A 246 -1.58 4.49 2.36
N GLN A 247 -1.89 4.12 1.11
CA GLN A 247 -2.63 4.98 0.21
C GLN A 247 -4.06 5.24 0.71
N THR A 248 -4.80 4.18 1.06
CA THR A 248 -6.17 4.30 1.58
C THR A 248 -6.21 5.11 2.88
N HIS A 249 -5.23 4.92 3.77
CA HIS A 249 -5.09 5.73 4.98
C HIS A 249 -4.93 7.24 4.66
N ASN A 250 -4.03 7.59 3.73
CA ASN A 250 -3.78 8.98 3.36
C ASN A 250 -4.98 9.63 2.66
N GLU A 251 -5.63 8.89 1.76
CA GLU A 251 -6.84 9.35 1.06
C GLU A 251 -7.98 9.59 2.05
N LEU A 252 -8.19 8.68 2.99
CA LEU A 252 -9.19 8.82 4.03
C LEU A 252 -8.88 10.00 4.95
N GLN A 253 -7.63 10.16 5.40
CA GLN A 253 -7.24 11.32 6.20
C GLN A 253 -7.52 12.64 5.45
N GLN A 254 -7.25 12.71 4.14
CA GLN A 254 -7.55 13.88 3.34
C GLN A 254 -9.06 14.14 3.24
N LYS A 255 -9.86 13.09 3.00
CA LYS A 255 -11.32 13.17 2.97
C LYS A 255 -11.90 13.67 4.29
N LEU A 256 -11.49 13.09 5.41
CA LEU A 256 -11.93 13.50 6.75
C LEU A 256 -11.52 14.95 7.06
N ASN A 257 -10.30 15.35 6.71
CA ASN A 257 -9.85 16.73 6.87
C ASN A 257 -10.72 17.74 6.10
N ASN A 258 -11.16 17.38 4.89
CA ASN A 258 -12.05 18.23 4.11
C ASN A 258 -13.43 18.32 4.78
N LEU A 259 -14.05 17.18 5.10
CA LEU A 259 -15.38 17.13 5.75
C LEU A 259 -15.40 17.89 7.08
N ILE A 260 -14.39 17.72 7.93
CA ILE A 260 -14.28 18.41 9.22
C ILE A 260 -14.02 19.91 9.00
N GLY A 261 -13.23 20.26 7.98
CA GLY A 261 -13.04 21.63 7.54
C GLY A 261 -14.37 22.31 7.15
N ASP A 262 -15.22 21.59 6.44
CA ASP A 262 -16.56 22.02 6.01
C ASP A 262 -17.51 22.16 7.19
N VAL A 263 -17.57 21.18 8.11
CA VAL A 263 -18.37 21.27 9.36
C VAL A 263 -18.08 22.58 10.10
N ARG A 264 -16.80 22.90 10.31
CA ARG A 264 -16.36 24.14 10.97
C ARG A 264 -16.75 25.39 10.19
N LEU A 265 -16.76 25.35 8.86
CA LEU A 265 -17.17 26.50 8.04
C LEU A 265 -18.69 26.67 8.02
N PHE A 266 -19.46 25.58 8.03
CA PHE A 266 -20.91 25.60 8.20
C PHE A 266 -21.29 26.12 9.59
N GLU A 267 -20.58 25.71 10.63
CA GLU A 267 -20.76 26.23 12.00
C GLU A 267 -20.64 27.77 12.05
N LYS A 268 -19.64 28.34 11.37
CA LYS A 268 -19.50 29.81 11.24
C LYS A 268 -20.71 30.45 10.59
N GLY A 269 -21.29 29.82 9.56
CA GLY A 269 -22.51 30.31 8.90
C GLY A 269 -23.75 30.20 9.79
N ILE A 270 -23.91 29.08 10.50
CA ILE A 270 -25.01 28.85 11.43
C ILE A 270 -25.02 29.94 12.52
N LYS A 271 -23.86 30.32 13.06
CA LYS A 271 -23.75 31.37 14.09
C LYS A 271 -24.30 32.75 13.69
N LEU A 272 -24.51 33.00 12.39
CA LEU A 272 -25.11 34.26 11.90
C LEU A 272 -26.63 34.28 11.98
N LEU A 273 -27.26 33.13 12.17
CA LEU A 273 -28.72 32.95 12.14
C LEU A 273 -29.35 33.11 13.55
N PRO A 274 -30.68 33.29 13.66
CA PRO A 274 -31.37 33.32 14.96
C PRO A 274 -31.20 32.03 15.77
N ALA A 275 -31.13 32.14 17.11
CA ALA A 275 -30.78 31.03 18.01
C ALA A 275 -31.73 29.81 17.93
N ASP A 276 -33.01 30.07 17.68
CA ASP A 276 -34.04 29.06 17.44
C ASP A 276 -33.77 28.24 16.17
N LEU A 277 -33.31 28.87 15.08
CA LEU A 277 -32.90 28.21 13.86
C LEU A 277 -31.53 27.51 14.02
N GLN A 278 -30.58 28.12 14.75
CA GLN A 278 -29.27 27.52 15.00
C GLN A 278 -29.39 26.12 15.60
N THR A 279 -30.24 25.96 16.61
CA THR A 279 -30.46 24.67 17.28
C THR A 279 -30.94 23.58 16.30
N GLN A 280 -31.77 23.93 15.33
CA GLN A 280 -32.27 23.00 14.32
C GLN A 280 -31.19 22.63 13.30
N LEU A 281 -30.38 23.61 12.89
CA LEU A 281 -29.29 23.42 11.93
C LEU A 281 -28.13 22.61 12.51
N TYR A 282 -27.74 22.83 13.78
CA TYR A 282 -26.74 21.99 14.43
C TYR A 282 -27.19 20.52 14.50
N LYS A 283 -28.46 20.27 14.87
CA LYS A 283 -29.03 18.92 14.83
C LYS A 283 -29.01 18.31 13.42
N TYR A 284 -29.25 19.12 12.39
CA TYR A 284 -29.20 18.66 11.01
C TYR A 284 -27.77 18.34 10.56
N LEU A 285 -26.80 19.20 10.88
CA LEU A 285 -25.37 19.00 10.59
C LEU A 285 -24.81 17.76 11.28
N LEU A 286 -25.20 17.53 12.55
CA LEU A 286 -24.82 16.34 13.30
C LEU A 286 -25.39 15.06 12.67
N LYS A 287 -26.65 15.09 12.22
CA LYS A 287 -27.32 13.91 11.63
C LYS A 287 -26.86 13.59 10.20
N THR A 288 -26.24 14.55 9.51
CA THR A 288 -25.79 14.40 8.13
C THR A 288 -24.26 14.30 8.09
N LEU A 289 -23.57 15.41 7.87
CA LEU A 289 -22.13 15.44 7.61
C LEU A 289 -21.29 14.84 8.76
N CYS A 290 -21.69 15.09 10.01
CA CYS A 290 -20.98 14.52 11.16
C CYS A 290 -21.21 13.01 11.29
N THR A 291 -22.42 12.52 10.97
CA THR A 291 -22.70 11.09 10.89
C THR A 291 -21.81 10.42 9.84
N ASP A 292 -21.62 11.05 8.68
CA ASP A 292 -20.77 10.52 7.61
C ASP A 292 -19.30 10.44 8.07
N ILE A 293 -18.78 11.49 8.71
CA ILE A 293 -17.44 11.49 9.33
C ILE A 293 -17.27 10.32 10.30
N VAL A 294 -18.24 10.11 11.20
CA VAL A 294 -18.19 9.01 12.18
C VAL A 294 -18.23 7.66 11.49
N ASN A 295 -19.09 7.47 10.49
CA ASN A 295 -19.17 6.22 9.76
C ASN A 295 -17.85 5.89 9.04
N GLU A 296 -17.20 6.88 8.43
CA GLU A 296 -15.89 6.70 7.78
C GLU A 296 -14.81 6.26 8.78
N ILE A 297 -14.74 6.89 9.96
CA ILE A 297 -13.79 6.52 11.02
C ILE A 297 -14.07 5.09 11.54
N LEU A 298 -15.34 4.73 11.76
CA LEU A 298 -15.70 3.39 12.21
C LEU A 298 -15.41 2.33 11.14
N ASN A 299 -15.68 2.61 9.86
CA ASN A 299 -15.37 1.71 8.75
C ASN A 299 -13.87 1.47 8.62
N TYR A 300 -13.05 2.52 8.76
CA TYR A 300 -11.60 2.37 8.80
C TYR A 300 -11.13 1.54 9.98
N THR A 301 -11.69 1.80 11.16
CA THR A 301 -11.38 1.04 12.37
C THR A 301 -11.78 -0.43 12.22
N ALA A 302 -12.88 -0.71 11.54
CA ALA A 302 -13.31 -2.07 11.22
C ALA A 302 -12.29 -2.79 10.33
N GLN A 303 -11.85 -2.13 9.25
CA GLN A 303 -10.86 -2.65 8.32
C GLN A 303 -9.53 -2.97 9.01
N GLU A 304 -9.03 -2.08 9.86
CA GLU A 304 -7.78 -2.30 10.63
C GLU A 304 -7.90 -3.48 11.61
N ASN A 305 -9.10 -3.83 12.05
CA ASN A 305 -9.36 -4.98 12.92
C ASN A 305 -9.83 -6.23 12.15
N ASN A 306 -9.73 -6.25 10.82
CA ASN A 306 -10.23 -7.33 9.94
C ASN A 306 -11.70 -7.69 10.21
N SER A 307 -12.50 -6.70 10.58
CA SER A 307 -13.93 -6.85 10.88
C SER A 307 -14.76 -6.10 9.84
N THR A 308 -15.97 -6.58 9.59
CA THR A 308 -16.93 -5.91 8.70
C THR A 308 -17.99 -5.20 9.52
N VAL A 309 -18.16 -3.91 9.26
CA VAL A 309 -19.08 -3.06 10.01
C VAL A 309 -20.09 -2.46 9.05
N ASN A 310 -21.32 -2.97 9.11
CA ASN A 310 -22.48 -2.36 8.44
C ASN A 310 -23.29 -1.61 9.48
N VAL A 311 -22.78 -0.45 9.90
CA VAL A 311 -23.40 0.34 10.94
C VAL A 311 -24.25 1.45 10.32
N THR A 312 -25.56 1.33 10.48
CA THR A 312 -26.54 2.29 9.96
C THR A 312 -27.18 3.13 11.07
N ASN A 313 -27.16 2.67 12.32
CA ASN A 313 -27.81 3.34 13.45
C ASN A 313 -26.91 3.48 14.70
N GLN A 314 -27.36 4.29 15.65
CA GLN A 314 -26.60 4.61 16.87
C GLN A 314 -26.35 3.38 17.76
N GLU A 315 -27.31 2.45 17.84
CA GLU A 315 -27.17 1.24 18.65
C GLU A 315 -26.09 0.31 18.08
N GLN A 316 -26.07 0.14 16.76
CA GLN A 316 -25.04 -0.63 16.05
C GLN A 316 -23.65 0.01 16.20
N ARG A 317 -23.53 1.35 16.17
CA ARG A 317 -22.27 2.06 16.48
C ARG A 317 -21.76 1.69 17.87
N LEU A 318 -22.63 1.72 18.87
CA LEU A 318 -22.26 1.42 20.25
C LEU A 318 -21.91 -0.06 20.45
N LYS A 319 -22.61 -0.99 19.78
CA LYS A 319 -22.27 -2.42 19.79
C LYS A 319 -20.88 -2.66 19.23
N PHE A 320 -20.60 -2.14 18.02
CA PHE A 320 -19.28 -2.26 17.41
C PHE A 320 -18.17 -1.68 18.30
N LEU A 321 -18.38 -0.51 18.90
CA LEU A 321 -17.40 0.08 19.83
C LEU A 321 -17.09 -0.82 21.04
N ASN A 322 -18.04 -1.62 21.51
CA ASN A 322 -17.81 -2.52 22.64
C ASN A 322 -16.91 -3.71 22.28
N ASP A 323 -16.85 -4.08 20.99
CA ASP A 323 -16.01 -5.16 20.47
C ASP A 323 -14.57 -4.71 20.22
N LEU A 324 -14.30 -3.39 20.26
CA LEU A 324 -12.99 -2.81 20.07
C LEU A 324 -12.14 -2.84 21.35
N LYS A 325 -10.82 -2.85 21.16
CA LYS A 325 -9.84 -2.72 22.25
C LYS A 325 -10.06 -1.42 23.04
N PRO A 326 -9.84 -1.40 24.36
CA PRO A 326 -10.03 -0.22 25.21
C PRO A 326 -9.36 1.05 24.69
N ASP A 327 -8.13 0.92 24.17
CA ASP A 327 -7.31 2.04 23.68
C ASP A 327 -7.92 2.75 22.47
N VAL A 328 -8.67 2.03 21.64
CA VAL A 328 -9.37 2.58 20.46
C VAL A 328 -10.81 2.98 20.81
N ARG A 329 -11.46 2.19 21.66
CA ARG A 329 -12.83 2.46 22.12
C ARG A 329 -12.94 3.77 22.91
N ALA A 330 -12.02 4.01 23.84
CA ALA A 330 -12.05 5.17 24.73
C ALA A 330 -12.13 6.52 23.97
N PRO A 331 -11.29 6.79 22.96
CA PRO A 331 -11.37 8.02 22.17
C PRO A 331 -12.56 8.07 21.19
N LEU A 332 -13.03 6.93 20.67
CA LEU A 332 -14.15 6.91 19.71
C LEU A 332 -15.54 7.03 20.36
N LEU A 333 -15.68 6.61 21.62
CA LEU A 333 -16.97 6.62 22.32
C LEU A 333 -17.57 8.02 22.51
N PRO A 334 -16.82 9.05 22.95
CA PRO A 334 -17.31 10.43 23.02
C PRO A 334 -17.78 10.94 21.65
N LEU A 335 -17.01 10.66 20.59
CA LEU A 335 -17.35 11.06 19.23
C LEU A 335 -18.70 10.48 18.79
N VAL A 336 -18.93 9.17 18.98
CA VAL A 336 -20.22 8.54 18.65
C VAL A 336 -21.38 9.10 19.48
N LYS A 337 -21.15 9.39 20.76
CA LYS A 337 -22.18 9.98 21.63
C LYS A 337 -22.53 11.42 21.25
N SER A 338 -21.55 12.19 20.76
CA SER A 338 -21.75 13.59 20.38
C SER A 338 -22.81 13.78 19.28
N LEU A 339 -23.00 12.78 18.39
CA LEU A 339 -24.04 12.82 17.35
C LEU A 339 -25.47 12.99 17.91
N ALA A 340 -25.72 12.53 19.14
CA ALA A 340 -27.03 12.64 19.80
C ALA A 340 -27.13 13.84 20.76
N SER A 341 -26.02 14.53 21.05
CA SER A 341 -25.97 15.64 22.01
C SER A 341 -26.75 16.88 21.54
N GLY A 342 -26.85 17.08 20.22
CA GLY A 342 -27.35 18.31 19.63
C GLY A 342 -26.38 19.50 19.74
N ASN A 343 -25.18 19.27 20.30
CA ASN A 343 -24.13 20.25 20.48
C ASN A 343 -22.95 19.94 19.55
N ILE A 344 -22.66 20.87 18.64
CA ILE A 344 -21.56 20.71 17.69
C ILE A 344 -20.18 20.84 18.36
N ASP A 345 -20.09 21.59 19.46
CA ASP A 345 -18.82 21.79 20.17
C ASP A 345 -18.33 20.47 20.78
N ASP A 346 -19.23 19.64 21.29
CA ASP A 346 -18.90 18.31 21.83
C ASP A 346 -18.36 17.37 20.73
N PHE A 347 -18.90 17.49 19.51
CA PHE A 347 -18.40 16.75 18.34
C PHE A 347 -17.00 17.25 17.95
N MET A 348 -16.81 18.56 17.85
CA MET A 348 -15.53 19.15 17.47
C MET A 348 -14.44 18.94 18.54
N ALA A 349 -14.80 18.83 19.82
CA ALA A 349 -13.85 18.54 20.89
C ALA A 349 -13.41 17.07 20.91
N SER A 350 -14.25 16.14 20.45
CA SER A 350 -13.97 14.70 20.48
C SER A 350 -13.31 14.16 19.20
N ILE A 351 -13.31 14.93 18.11
CA ILE A 351 -12.79 14.49 16.82
C ILE A 351 -11.26 14.31 16.80
N ASP A 352 -10.52 15.18 17.50
CA ASP A 352 -9.05 15.13 17.52
C ASP A 352 -8.55 13.84 18.18
N ASP A 353 -9.13 13.48 19.33
CA ASP A 353 -8.80 12.24 20.05
C ASP A 353 -9.16 11.00 19.22
N ALA A 354 -10.33 11.02 18.56
CA ALA A 354 -10.78 9.95 17.67
C ALA A 354 -9.84 9.74 16.46
N LEU A 355 -9.40 10.83 15.82
CA LEU A 355 -8.44 10.75 14.72
C LEU A 355 -7.07 10.28 15.21
N GLY A 356 -6.64 10.74 16.39
CA GLY A 356 -5.40 10.29 17.02
C GLY A 356 -5.38 8.78 17.24
N ALA A 357 -6.50 8.19 17.66
CA ALA A 357 -6.66 6.74 17.80
C ALA A 357 -6.50 5.98 16.47
N CYS A 358 -6.86 6.62 15.35
CA CYS A 358 -6.68 6.11 14.01
C CYS A 358 -5.33 6.48 13.37
N SER A 359 -4.39 7.06 14.13
CA SER A 359 -3.10 7.61 13.63
C SER A 359 -3.26 8.70 12.57
N MET A 360 -4.39 9.42 12.57
CA MET A 360 -4.69 10.52 11.68
C MET A 360 -4.55 11.86 12.41
N ILE A 361 -4.24 12.91 11.66
CA ILE A 361 -4.01 14.26 12.20
C ILE A 361 -4.89 15.28 11.46
N LEU A 362 -5.49 16.20 12.22
CA LEU A 362 -6.15 17.38 11.66
C LEU A 362 -5.13 18.40 11.16
N LYS A 363 -5.40 18.90 9.95
CA LYS A 363 -4.64 20.00 9.36
C LYS A 363 -4.94 21.29 10.10
N LYS A 364 -3.88 22.08 10.29
CA LYS A 364 -4.00 23.42 10.88
C LYS A 364 -4.91 24.31 10.02
N ILE A 365 -5.68 25.14 10.70
CA ILE A 365 -6.57 26.12 10.09
C ILE A 365 -5.77 27.14 9.28
N ASP A 366 -6.13 27.30 8.00
CA ASP A 366 -5.59 28.34 7.12
C ASP A 366 -6.71 29.27 6.65
N LYS A 367 -6.77 30.47 7.23
CA LYS A 367 -7.80 31.48 6.92
C LYS A 367 -7.81 31.90 5.45
N LYS A 368 -6.69 31.79 4.71
CA LYS A 368 -6.66 32.09 3.28
C LYS A 368 -7.36 30.99 2.49
N LYS A 369 -7.12 29.73 2.84
CA LYS A 369 -7.81 28.58 2.25
C LYS A 369 -9.30 28.58 2.56
N ASP A 370 -9.71 28.97 3.77
CA ASP A 370 -11.14 29.09 4.13
C ASP A 370 -11.91 29.98 3.13
N ARG A 371 -11.34 31.14 2.74
CA ARG A 371 -11.98 32.04 1.76
C ARG A 371 -12.12 31.40 0.38
N VAL A 372 -11.10 30.63 -0.04
CA VAL A 372 -11.10 29.91 -1.32
C VAL A 372 -12.15 28.78 -1.28
N ILE A 373 -12.27 28.06 -0.17
CA ILE A 373 -13.27 27.00 0.02
C ILE A 373 -14.69 27.58 -0.09
N VAL A 374 -14.98 28.68 0.61
CA VAL A 374 -16.29 29.34 0.52
C VAL A 374 -16.59 29.80 -0.90
N LEU A 375 -15.60 30.35 -1.62
CA LEU A 375 -15.76 30.77 -3.01
C LEU A 375 -16.05 29.57 -3.93
N ASN A 376 -15.30 28.49 -3.79
CA ASN A 376 -15.50 27.26 -4.56
C ASN A 376 -16.88 26.64 -4.29
N HIS A 377 -17.30 26.59 -3.02
CA HIS A 377 -18.63 26.13 -2.64
C HIS A 377 -19.74 26.96 -3.29
N LYS A 378 -19.59 28.29 -3.33
CA LYS A 378 -20.52 29.15 -4.08
C LYS A 378 -20.58 28.76 -5.57
N HIS A 379 -19.43 28.56 -6.21
CA HIS A 379 -19.39 28.18 -7.62
C HIS A 379 -20.03 26.82 -7.88
N GLU A 380 -19.78 25.85 -7.00
CA GLU A 380 -20.40 24.53 -7.07
C GLU A 380 -21.93 24.60 -6.92
N LEU A 381 -22.43 25.38 -5.96
CA LEU A 381 -23.87 25.61 -5.80
C LEU A 381 -24.51 26.27 -7.03
N LEU A 382 -23.83 27.25 -7.64
CA LEU A 382 -24.28 27.90 -8.87
C LEU A 382 -24.30 26.93 -10.05
N GLU A 383 -23.27 26.08 -10.19
CA GLU A 383 -23.23 25.05 -11.22
C GLU A 383 -24.37 24.04 -11.05
N GLN A 384 -24.59 23.57 -9.82
CA GLN A 384 -25.70 22.68 -9.49
C GLN A 384 -27.05 23.34 -9.78
N LEU A 385 -27.23 24.61 -9.40
CA LEU A 385 -28.47 25.36 -9.64
C LEU A 385 -28.77 25.45 -11.14
N ASN A 386 -27.75 25.74 -11.94
CA ASN A 386 -27.89 25.89 -13.38
C ASN A 386 -28.17 24.56 -14.12
N LYS A 387 -27.87 23.42 -13.49
CA LYS A 387 -28.14 22.07 -14.01
C LYS A 387 -29.36 21.39 -13.37
N CYS A 388 -30.02 22.03 -12.40
CA CYS A 388 -31.06 21.39 -11.60
C CYS A 388 -32.46 21.57 -12.20
N ASP A 389 -33.14 20.47 -12.54
CA ASP A 389 -34.51 20.49 -13.05
C ASP A 389 -35.58 20.28 -11.96
N ASP A 390 -35.18 19.84 -10.77
CA ASP A 390 -36.09 19.64 -9.65
C ASP A 390 -36.53 20.98 -9.05
N LEU A 391 -37.84 21.22 -9.06
CA LEU A 391 -38.43 22.50 -8.68
C LEU A 391 -38.13 22.88 -7.23
N ALA A 392 -38.06 21.92 -6.31
CA ALA A 392 -37.80 22.19 -4.90
C ALA A 392 -36.29 22.44 -4.66
N ILE A 393 -35.43 21.67 -5.31
CA ILE A 393 -33.97 21.82 -5.21
C ILE A 393 -33.51 23.14 -5.85
N VAL A 394 -34.18 23.63 -6.90
CA VAL A 394 -33.88 24.96 -7.49
C VAL A 394 -33.98 26.07 -6.43
N LEU A 395 -35.06 26.14 -5.66
CA LEU A 395 -35.18 27.14 -4.60
C LEU A 395 -34.12 26.92 -3.51
N HIS A 396 -33.90 25.66 -3.13
CA HIS A 396 -32.94 25.32 -2.11
C HIS A 396 -31.53 25.82 -2.44
N LEU A 397 -31.05 25.50 -3.64
CA LEU A 397 -29.75 25.95 -4.14
C LEU A 397 -29.69 27.48 -4.29
N ALA A 398 -30.74 28.11 -4.82
CA ALA A 398 -30.80 29.57 -4.93
C ALA A 398 -30.65 30.27 -3.57
N VAL A 399 -31.36 29.79 -2.54
CA VAL A 399 -31.27 30.34 -1.18
C VAL A 399 -29.88 30.15 -0.59
N LEU A 400 -29.25 28.99 -0.78
CA LEU A 400 -27.88 28.76 -0.30
C LEU A 400 -26.84 29.63 -1.03
N VAL A 401 -26.99 29.83 -2.35
CA VAL A 401 -26.13 30.75 -3.13
C VAL A 401 -26.24 32.19 -2.62
N ILE A 402 -27.47 32.67 -2.40
CA ILE A 402 -27.73 34.02 -1.90
C ILE A 402 -27.15 34.17 -0.49
N PHE A 403 -27.39 33.21 0.40
CA PHE A 403 -26.82 33.21 1.74
C PHE A 403 -25.29 33.27 1.71
N THR A 404 -24.66 32.40 0.91
CA THR A 404 -23.20 32.33 0.79
C THR A 404 -22.64 33.64 0.25
N THR A 405 -23.32 34.25 -0.72
CA THR A 405 -22.88 35.52 -1.31
C THR A 405 -23.06 36.70 -0.34
N ALA A 406 -24.16 36.76 0.39
CA ALA A 406 -24.45 37.85 1.34
C ALA A 406 -23.49 37.81 2.55
N THR A 407 -23.32 36.63 3.13
CA THR A 407 -22.62 36.44 4.41
C THR A 407 -21.14 36.07 4.26
N GLN A 408 -20.72 35.60 3.08
CA GLN A 408 -19.40 35.01 2.86
C GLN A 408 -19.13 33.80 3.78
N CYS A 409 -20.20 33.09 4.17
CA CYS A 409 -20.16 31.88 4.96
C CYS A 409 -20.97 30.77 4.27
N MET A 410 -20.54 29.52 4.40
CA MET A 410 -21.29 28.38 3.87
C MET A 410 -22.45 28.04 4.80
N LEU A 411 -23.50 27.42 4.27
CA LEU A 411 -24.64 26.96 5.06
C LEU A 411 -25.06 25.56 4.63
N HIS A 412 -25.20 24.66 5.60
CA HIS A 412 -25.74 23.32 5.41
C HIS A 412 -27.12 23.24 6.05
N ALA A 413 -28.16 23.12 5.23
CA ALA A 413 -29.55 23.13 5.68
C ALA A 413 -30.40 22.22 4.79
N SER A 414 -31.51 21.70 5.31
CA SER A 414 -32.55 21.08 4.49
C SER A 414 -33.66 22.04 4.08
N GLY A 415 -34.48 21.63 3.11
CA GLY A 415 -35.60 22.41 2.54
C GLY A 415 -36.59 22.96 3.57
N ARG A 416 -36.82 22.24 4.68
CA ARG A 416 -37.69 22.67 5.79
C ARG A 416 -37.21 23.92 6.54
N HIS A 417 -35.95 24.31 6.39
CA HIS A 417 -35.43 25.54 7.02
C HIS A 417 -35.51 26.75 6.08
N LEU A 418 -35.91 26.57 4.82
CA LEU A 418 -35.86 27.63 3.79
C LEU A 418 -36.67 28.86 4.17
N GLN A 419 -37.87 28.71 4.71
CA GLN A 419 -38.69 29.84 5.15
C GLN A 419 -37.95 30.72 6.17
N GLN A 420 -37.33 30.11 7.20
CA GLN A 420 -36.61 30.84 8.24
C GLN A 420 -35.31 31.48 7.69
N ILE A 421 -34.65 30.82 6.74
CA ILE A 421 -33.47 31.37 6.05
C ILE A 421 -33.88 32.57 5.18
N LEU A 422 -34.99 32.47 4.44
CA LEU A 422 -35.53 33.58 3.64
C LEU A 422 -35.89 34.78 4.52
N MET A 423 -36.47 34.55 5.69
CA MET A 423 -36.72 35.63 6.67
C MET A 423 -35.43 36.35 7.08
N PHE A 424 -34.34 35.61 7.31
CA PHE A 424 -33.02 36.20 7.58
C PHE A 424 -32.46 36.95 6.36
N LEU A 425 -32.66 36.42 5.14
CA LEU A 425 -32.15 37.02 3.90
C LEU A 425 -32.91 38.26 3.45
N LYS A 426 -34.12 38.50 3.99
CA LYS A 426 -34.93 39.69 3.69
C LYS A 426 -34.17 41.01 3.86
N GLN A 427 -33.19 41.07 4.77
CA GLN A 427 -32.36 42.26 5.00
C GLN A 427 -31.34 42.54 3.88
N TYR A 428 -31.05 41.56 3.02
CA TYR A 428 -30.08 41.66 1.93
C TYR A 428 -30.73 41.73 0.54
N LEU A 429 -32.00 41.39 0.43
CA LEU A 429 -32.74 41.28 -0.83
C LEU A 429 -33.68 42.47 -1.00
N SER A 430 -33.93 42.85 -2.26
CA SER A 430 -35.01 43.80 -2.57
C SER A 430 -36.39 43.20 -2.26
N VAL A 431 -37.39 44.07 -2.10
CA VAL A 431 -38.78 43.66 -1.82
C VAL A 431 -39.35 42.76 -2.91
N GLU A 432 -38.97 43.01 -4.16
CA GLU A 432 -39.37 42.20 -5.32
C GLU A 432 -38.74 40.80 -5.26
N GLN A 433 -37.42 40.72 -5.06
CA GLN A 433 -36.69 39.45 -4.98
C GLN A 433 -37.19 38.57 -3.83
N ILE A 434 -37.38 39.13 -2.63
CA ILE A 434 -37.88 38.36 -1.48
C ILE A 434 -39.33 37.91 -1.69
N GLY A 435 -40.16 38.77 -2.31
CA GLY A 435 -41.54 38.42 -2.66
C GLY A 435 -41.59 37.21 -3.58
N GLU A 436 -40.80 37.23 -4.65
CA GLU A 436 -40.75 36.15 -5.63
C GLU A 436 -40.24 34.82 -5.05
N LEU A 437 -39.16 34.85 -4.27
CA LEU A 437 -38.64 33.67 -3.58
C LEU A 437 -39.65 33.09 -2.57
N THR A 438 -40.38 33.94 -1.87
CA THR A 438 -41.41 33.51 -0.90
C THR A 438 -42.62 32.92 -1.63
N THR A 439 -43.10 33.55 -2.71
CA THR A 439 -44.17 32.99 -3.54
C THR A 439 -43.79 31.63 -4.12
N TYR A 440 -42.55 31.48 -4.59
CA TYR A 440 -42.06 30.19 -5.09
C TYR A 440 -42.03 29.12 -3.97
N HIS A 441 -41.58 29.48 -2.76
CA HIS A 441 -41.62 28.60 -1.60
C HIS A 441 -43.05 28.14 -1.27
N ASP A 442 -44.02 29.06 -1.29
CA ASP A 442 -45.42 28.74 -0.99
C ASP A 442 -46.01 27.79 -2.03
N TYR A 443 -45.67 27.98 -3.32
CA TYR A 443 -46.05 27.05 -4.39
C TYR A 443 -45.39 25.67 -4.24
N ILE A 444 -44.14 25.57 -3.77
CA ILE A 444 -43.54 24.27 -3.43
C ILE A 444 -44.35 23.61 -2.31
N GLY A 445 -44.74 24.37 -1.28
CA GLY A 445 -45.59 23.86 -0.19
C GLY A 445 -46.91 23.30 -0.69
N LEU A 446 -47.58 24.02 -1.60
CA LEU A 446 -48.83 23.58 -2.24
C LEU A 446 -48.61 22.33 -3.09
N MET A 447 -47.55 22.29 -3.90
CA MET A 447 -47.17 21.13 -4.71
C MET A 447 -46.96 19.88 -3.84
N LEU A 448 -46.26 20.01 -2.71
CA LEU A 448 -45.97 18.89 -1.81
C LEU A 448 -47.20 18.44 -1.00
N SER A 449 -48.19 19.31 -0.80
CA SER A 449 -49.41 18.98 -0.06
C SER A 449 -50.39 18.08 -0.82
N GLY A 450 -50.24 17.96 -2.14
CA GLY A 450 -51.05 17.09 -3.01
C GLY A 450 -52.50 17.55 -3.14
N GLY A 451 -52.92 17.97 -4.34
CA GLY A 451 -54.28 18.49 -4.56
C GLY A 451 -54.67 18.60 -6.03
N SER A 452 -55.95 18.91 -6.31
CA SER A 452 -56.50 19.01 -7.67
C SER A 452 -55.84 20.10 -8.53
N GLU A 453 -55.12 21.04 -7.93
CA GLU A 453 -54.39 22.11 -8.62
C GLU A 453 -52.89 21.84 -8.78
N GLU A 454 -52.40 20.65 -8.43
CA GLU A 454 -50.96 20.32 -8.43
C GLU A 454 -50.30 20.53 -9.81
N GLU A 455 -50.96 20.12 -10.89
CA GLU A 455 -50.47 20.29 -12.27
C GLU A 455 -50.29 21.78 -12.62
N ASN A 456 -51.28 22.61 -12.26
CA ASN A 456 -51.26 24.06 -12.46
C ASN A 456 -50.15 24.73 -11.64
N VAL A 457 -49.96 24.29 -10.39
CA VAL A 457 -48.88 24.79 -9.52
C VAL A 457 -47.52 24.40 -10.07
N ARG A 458 -47.35 23.16 -10.55
CA ARG A 458 -46.10 22.71 -11.20
C ARG A 458 -45.78 23.52 -12.46
N GLN A 459 -46.79 23.86 -13.26
CA GLN A 459 -46.58 24.70 -14.44
C GLN A 459 -46.14 26.12 -14.06
N LYS A 460 -46.80 26.75 -13.09
CA LYS A 460 -46.38 28.05 -12.55
C LYS A 460 -44.97 28.04 -11.99
N LEU A 461 -44.61 27.01 -11.23
CA LEU A 461 -43.25 26.83 -10.71
C LEU A 461 -42.22 26.79 -11.85
N LYS A 462 -42.49 26.00 -12.91
CA LYS A 462 -41.60 25.93 -14.09
C LYS A 462 -41.43 27.30 -14.76
N GLU A 463 -42.48 28.10 -14.87
CA GLU A 463 -42.43 29.46 -15.42
C GLU A 463 -41.59 30.41 -14.56
N MET A 464 -41.57 30.22 -13.23
CA MET A 464 -40.78 31.03 -12.29
C MET A 464 -39.30 30.62 -12.21
N VAL A 465 -38.93 29.38 -12.56
CA VAL A 465 -37.54 28.87 -12.48
C VAL A 465 -36.49 29.81 -13.10
N PRO A 466 -36.68 30.34 -14.33
CA PRO A 466 -35.71 31.25 -14.93
C PRO A 466 -35.46 32.49 -14.08
N SER A 467 -36.51 33.02 -13.44
CA SER A 467 -36.40 34.19 -12.58
C SER A 467 -35.65 33.87 -11.29
N ILE A 468 -36.01 32.76 -10.60
CA ILE A 468 -35.29 32.31 -9.39
C ILE A 468 -33.79 32.10 -9.66
N ARG A 469 -33.45 31.52 -10.81
CA ARG A 469 -32.06 31.36 -11.24
C ARG A 469 -31.39 32.70 -11.50
N THR A 470 -32.07 33.64 -12.15
CA THR A 470 -31.54 34.99 -12.42
C THR A 470 -31.24 35.72 -11.11
N ILE A 471 -32.18 35.69 -10.15
CA ILE A 471 -31.99 36.29 -8.83
C ILE A 471 -30.71 35.75 -8.18
N ALA A 472 -30.52 34.43 -8.15
CA ALA A 472 -29.35 33.83 -7.49
C ALA A 472 -28.02 34.08 -8.24
N ASN A 473 -28.02 34.01 -9.57
CA ASN A 473 -26.83 34.25 -10.39
C ASN A 473 -26.36 35.71 -10.32
N ASP A 474 -27.30 36.66 -10.36
CA ASP A 474 -27.01 38.08 -10.41
C ASP A 474 -26.89 38.73 -9.04
N PHE A 475 -27.25 38.02 -7.97
CA PHE A 475 -27.15 38.53 -6.61
C PHE A 475 -25.71 38.93 -6.27
N LYS A 476 -25.54 40.20 -5.95
CA LYS A 476 -24.29 40.77 -5.46
C LYS A 476 -24.55 41.29 -4.06
N LYS A 477 -23.58 41.08 -3.17
CA LYS A 477 -23.62 41.64 -1.82
C LYS A 477 -23.80 43.16 -1.95
N PRO A 478 -24.83 43.78 -1.36
CA PRO A 478 -24.93 45.23 -1.32
C PRO A 478 -23.65 45.73 -0.66
N SER A 479 -22.86 46.50 -1.41
CA SER A 479 -21.63 47.11 -0.92
C SER A 479 -21.99 47.83 0.38
N ALA A 480 -21.29 47.49 1.47
CA ALA A 480 -21.38 48.27 2.69
C ALA A 480 -21.05 49.71 2.30
N GLU A 481 -22.06 50.56 2.21
CA GLU A 481 -21.84 52.00 2.24
C GLU A 481 -21.00 52.25 3.49
N LYS A 482 -19.81 52.79 3.27
CA LYS A 482 -18.94 53.25 4.34
C LYS A 482 -19.72 54.29 5.14
N SER A 483 -20.36 53.86 6.22
CA SER A 483 -20.66 54.73 7.36
C SER A 483 -19.41 54.82 8.23
#